data_AF-X1G6D6-F1
#
_entry.id   AF-X1G6D6-F1
#
_cell.length_a   1.000
_cell.length_b   1.000
_cell.length_c   1.000
_cell.angle_alpha   90.00
_cell.angle_beta   90.00
_cell.angle_gamma   90.00
#
_symmetry.space_group_name_H-M   'P 1'
#
loop_
_entity.id
_entity.type
_entity.pdbx_description
1 polymer ?
#
loop_
_entity_poly.entity_id
_entity_poly.type
_entity_poly.pdbx_seq_one_letter_code
_entity_poly.pdbx_strand_id
1 'polypeptide(L)' 'LMVNIDGDAQFNPKDISKLIKPIVENNADFVTASRFINKDYFPKMPLSKFWGNKL' A
#
# COMPACT_ATOMS: atom_id res chain seq x y z
N LEU A 1 0.44 -17.48 -5.18
CA LEU A 1 0.21 -16.22 -4.45
C LEU A 1 1.48 -15.86 -3.70
N MET A 2 1.98 -14.64 -3.86
CA MET A 2 3.15 -14.12 -3.16
C MET A 2 2.80 -12.73 -2.62
N VAL A 3 3.23 -12.42 -1.39
CA VAL A 3 3.03 -11.11 -0.76
C VAL A 3 4.40 -10.63 -0.28
N ASN A 4 4.71 -9.35 -0.54
CA ASN A 4 5.91 -8.68 -0.05
C ASN A 4 5.48 -7.52 0.86
N ILE A 5 6.14 -7.37 2.01
CA ILE A 5 5.92 -6.29 2.97
C ILE A 5 7.24 -5.95 3.68
N ASP A 6 7.53 -4.65 3.79
CA ASP A 6 8.68 -4.15 4.53
C ASP A 6 8.39 -4.06 6.04
N GLY A 7 9.41 -4.34 6.85
CA GLY A 7 9.31 -4.35 8.33
C GLY A 7 9.36 -2.98 9.00
N ASP A 8 9.22 -1.88 8.26
CA ASP A 8 9.37 -0.51 8.76
C ASP A 8 8.08 0.11 9.31
N ALA A 9 7.02 -0.71 9.41
CA ALA A 9 5.69 -0.35 9.91
C ALA A 9 4.97 0.75 9.10
N GLN A 10 5.38 1.04 7.86
CA GLN A 10 4.65 1.99 6.99
C GLN A 10 3.30 1.45 6.49
N PHE A 11 3.14 0.13 6.44
CA PHE A 11 1.92 -0.56 6.04
C PHE A 11 1.43 -1.46 7.15
N ASN A 12 0.11 -1.50 7.36
CA ASN A 12 -0.51 -2.36 8.35
C ASN A 12 -0.62 -3.79 7.79
N PRO A 13 0.03 -4.81 8.39
CA PRO A 13 -0.05 -6.19 7.91
C PRO A 13 -1.48 -6.76 7.91
N LYS A 14 -2.39 -6.19 8.72
CA LYS A 14 -3.80 -6.59 8.72
C LYS A 14 -4.50 -6.31 7.39
N ASP A 15 -3.98 -5.38 6.59
CA ASP A 15 -4.54 -5.01 5.28
C ASP A 15 -4.18 -6.02 4.18
N ILE A 16 -3.30 -6.99 4.43
CA ILE A 16 -2.93 -8.03 3.45
C ILE A 16 -4.16 -8.78 2.94
N SER A 17 -5.12 -9.09 3.83
CA SER A 17 -6.37 -9.77 3.45
C SER A 17 -7.16 -8.99 2.38
N LYS A 18 -7.19 -7.66 2.47
CA LYS A 18 -7.82 -6.78 1.48
C LYS A 18 -7.06 -6.79 0.15
N LEU A 19 -5.73 -6.88 0.18
CA LEU A 19 -4.89 -6.87 -1.02
C LEU A 19 -4.94 -8.19 -1.79
N ILE A 20 -5.04 -9.33 -1.10
CA ILE A 20 -5.07 -10.65 -1.78
C ILE A 20 -6.44 -10.99 -2.36
N LYS A 21 -7.52 -10.39 -1.84
CA LYS A 21 -8.90 -10.71 -2.26
C LYS A 21 -9.11 -10.60 -3.78
N PRO A 22 -8.69 -9.51 -4.47
CA PRO A 22 -8.83 -9.42 -5.93
C PRO A 22 -8.07 -10.51 -6.69
N ILE A 23 -6.94 -11.01 -6.16
CA ILE A 23 -6.18 -12.10 -6.78
C ILE A 23 -6.91 -13.43 -6.62
N VAL A 24 -7.42 -13.72 -5.40
CA VAL A 24 -8.14 -14.98 -5.12
C VAL A 24 -9.45 -15.06 -5.90
N GLU A 25 -10.11 -13.92 -6.11
CA GLU A 25 -11.35 -13.82 -6.90
C GLU A 25 -11.11 -13.76 -8.43
N ASN A 26 -9.85 -13.89 -8.89
CA ASN A 26 -9.49 -13.77 -10.31
C ASN A 26 -9.87 -12.42 -10.95
N ASN A 27 -9.96 -11.36 -10.14
CA ASN A 27 -10.31 -10.00 -10.57
C ASN A 27 -9.07 -9.14 -10.89
N ALA A 28 -7.86 -9.57 -10.53
CA ALA A 28 -6.61 -8.89 -10.84
C ALA A 28 -5.41 -9.85 -10.81
N ASP A 29 -4.45 -9.66 -11.71
CA ASP A 29 -3.18 -10.41 -11.71
C ASP A 29 -2.15 -9.84 -10.71
N PHE A 30 -2.29 -8.54 -10.37
CA PHE A 30 -1.38 -7.83 -9.48
C PHE A 30 -2.13 -6.77 -8.67
N VAL A 31 -1.79 -6.64 -7.39
CA VAL A 31 -2.37 -5.66 -6.47
C VAL A 31 -1.25 -4.98 -5.70
N THR A 32 -1.30 -3.65 -5.60
CA THR A 32 -0.33 -2.85 -4.85
C THR A 32 -1.02 -1.97 -3.80
N ALA A 33 -0.32 -1.69 -2.70
CA ALA A 33 -0.75 -0.74 -1.70
C ALA A 33 -0.17 0.64 -2.00
N SER A 34 -0.98 1.69 -1.82
CA SER A 34 -0.52 3.08 -1.99
C SER A 34 -1.01 3.96 -0.86
N ARG A 35 -0.08 4.77 -0.32
CA ARG A 35 -0.35 5.79 0.70
C ARG A 35 -1.04 7.03 0.13
N PHE A 36 -1.06 7.18 -1.19
CA PHE A 36 -1.60 8.37 -1.87
C PHE A 36 -2.90 8.09 -2.62
N ILE A 37 -3.41 6.87 -2.54
CA ILE A 37 -4.66 6.51 -3.21
C ILE A 37 -5.86 7.25 -2.60
N ASN A 38 -5.78 7.57 -1.31
CA ASN A 38 -6.75 8.41 -0.63
C ASN A 38 -6.23 9.86 -0.60
N LYS A 39 -6.92 10.75 -1.31
CA LYS A 39 -6.57 12.18 -1.40
C LYS A 39 -6.70 12.92 -0.07
N ASP A 40 -7.51 12.40 0.85
CA ASP A 40 -7.75 12.99 2.16
C ASP A 40 -6.76 12.47 3.22
N TYR A 41 -5.92 11.50 2.87
CA TYR A 41 -4.92 10.94 3.77
C TYR A 41 -3.57 11.64 3.58
N PHE A 42 -3.17 12.43 4.58
CA PHE A 42 -1.82 12.99 4.66
C PHE A 42 -0.94 12.15 5.60
N PRO A 43 -0.01 11.34 5.08
CA PRO A 43 0.86 10.55 5.93
C PRO A 43 1.77 11.45 6.76
N LYS A 44 1.90 11.18 8.06
CA LYS A 44 2.92 11.80 8.91
C LYS A 44 4.30 11.31 8.49
N MET A 45 4.96 12.05 7.60
CA MET A 45 6.33 11.78 7.14
C MET A 45 7.12 13.07 6.90
N PRO A 46 8.47 13.01 6.92
CA PRO A 46 9.30 14.16 6.57
C PRO A 46 8.98 14.71 5.17
N LEU A 47 9.00 16.04 5.01
CA LEU A 47 8.64 16.72 3.76
C LEU A 47 9.46 16.22 2.55
N SER A 48 10.74 15.92 2.75
CA SER A 48 11.60 15.35 1.69
C SER A 48 11.06 14.01 1.15
N LYS A 49 10.63 13.12 2.05
CA LYS A 49 10.01 11.83 1.67
C LYS A 49 8.62 12.03 1.07
N PHE A 50 7.87 13.02 1.53
CA PHE A 50 6.55 13.32 0.96
C PHE A 50 6.65 13.73 -0.51
N TRP A 51 7.54 14.67 -0.84
CA TRP A 51 7.76 15.09 -2.23
C TRP A 51 8.32 13.96 -3.09
N GLY A 52 9.28 13.18 -2.58
CA GLY A 52 9.85 12.05 -3.33
C GLY A 52 8.87 10.91 -3.59
N ASN A 53 7.88 10.68 -2.73
CA ASN A 53 6.88 9.63 -2.90
C ASN A 53 5.59 10.09 -3.62
N LYS A 54 5.42 11.41 -3.85
CA LYS A 54 4.24 12.01 -4.50
C LYS A 54 4.39 12.17 -6.02
N LEU A 55 5.62 12.29 -6.52
CA LEU A 55 5.95 12.24 -7.95
C LEU A 55 5.78 10.82 -8.49
#